data_AF-A0A928BCB8-F1
#
_entry.id   AF-A0A928BCB8-F1
#
_cell.length_a   1.000
_cell.length_b   1.000
_cell.length_c   1.000
_cell.angle_alpha   90.00
_cell.angle_beta   90.00
_cell.angle_gamma   90.00
#
_symmetry.space_group_name_H-M   'P 1'
#
loop_
_entity.id
_entity.type
_entity.pdbx_description
1 polymer ?
#
loop_
_entity_poly.entity_id
_entity_poly.type
_entity_poly.pdbx_seq_one_letter_code
_entity_poly.pdbx_strand_id
1 'polypeptide(L)'
;MKKFLFMIIAIFLTSGVANAQLGKLGSKLKKGLNAVTEEVNKATSSQNQQQSPNSAQTAVQGIVGQQAGAKPGKAGFDEFSASNIPSNALYVTLEHGSARGTGTKESPLKDIQKAIDLAPDGGVVCIAEGNYLGTLDRGWIEIKGKYVSLVGGFNQDFTERDPQKYVTRIQPGIQQRGSIGMGLLMLECTANMNTPMAIDGICFDLGNYLEYCPADPTDERWGCPEGCETGRVKPISEPPNSAIRSIGGNFAGSLTIRNCMFTNSSFYGILLISKGGNWEIYNNVFVGNIYASCEVNGGLNQSVSAHCSTVDFHHNTVLFSWCATKEMEDMGYGYRMRNGVDHNVHNNIFGCNNMGAIDAAWDDSNLPADKRKILNAYDNLFFMNQGDITVAGTSGGKWLFVPAKRFDEVMSLTKYENNRELPSTSNFKDFIIEPYLKGFATLKIMTTTSYDPNSAANLYREAHGLNKQGTSTTRVSMYGNRYNFDQALLLFGAEEGYGAQKIK
;
A
#
# COMPACT_ATOMS: atom_id res chain seq x y z
N MET A 1 12.92 33.94 11.31
CA MET A 1 12.29 35.27 11.23
C MET A 1 13.36 36.34 11.06
N LYS A 2 13.12 37.30 10.14
CA LYS A 2 13.88 38.53 9.84
C LYS A 2 15.27 38.36 9.17
N LYS A 3 15.30 38.65 7.86
CA LYS A 3 16.06 39.77 7.24
C LYS A 3 16.04 39.60 5.71
N PHE A 4 15.34 40.49 5.01
CA PHE A 4 15.82 41.24 3.83
C PHE A 4 14.63 42.00 3.23
N LEU A 5 14.48 43.27 3.63
CA LEU A 5 13.63 44.25 2.97
C LEU A 5 14.30 45.61 3.11
N PHE A 6 14.85 46.10 2.00
CA PHE A 6 15.24 47.48 1.64
C PHE A 6 16.01 47.29 0.32
N MET A 7 15.82 48.00 -0.79
CA MET A 7 15.10 49.22 -1.11
C MET A 7 15.27 49.39 -2.63
N ILE A 8 14.22 49.53 -3.44
CA ILE A 8 14.34 50.14 -4.77
C ILE A 8 13.09 51.00 -5.02
N ILE A 9 13.25 52.32 -4.86
CA ILE A 9 12.52 53.33 -5.63
C ILE A 9 13.51 54.45 -5.94
N ALA A 10 13.84 54.63 -7.22
CA ALA A 10 14.00 55.95 -7.84
C ALA A 10 14.06 55.79 -9.37
N ILE A 11 13.20 56.55 -10.04
CA ILE A 11 12.88 56.61 -11.47
C ILE A 11 13.78 57.72 -12.10
N PHE A 12 14.27 57.66 -13.35
CA PHE A 12 13.61 58.31 -14.50
C PHE A 12 14.35 58.15 -15.86
N LEU A 13 13.53 57.79 -16.87
CA LEU A 13 13.40 58.28 -18.26
C LEU A 13 14.54 58.18 -19.30
N THR A 14 14.21 57.61 -20.46
CA THR A 14 13.85 58.39 -21.69
C THR A 14 13.15 57.50 -22.75
N SER A 15 12.20 58.12 -23.48
CA SER A 15 11.44 57.67 -24.68
C SER A 15 10.66 56.35 -24.55
N GLY A 16 9.33 56.28 -24.69
CA GLY A 16 8.46 56.94 -25.66
C GLY A 16 7.94 55.85 -26.60
N VAL A 17 6.66 55.47 -26.45
CA VAL A 17 5.91 54.46 -27.23
C VAL A 17 6.04 52.98 -26.80
N ALA A 18 5.53 52.59 -25.62
CA ALA A 18 5.15 51.18 -25.34
C ALA A 18 4.11 50.96 -24.21
N ASN A 19 3.48 52.01 -23.66
CA ASN A 19 2.77 51.90 -22.37
C ASN A 19 1.31 51.41 -22.42
N ALA A 20 0.72 51.12 -23.58
CA ALA A 20 -0.64 50.57 -23.65
C ALA A 20 -0.70 49.03 -23.76
N GLN A 21 0.33 48.39 -24.31
CA GLN A 21 0.41 46.93 -24.44
C GLN A 21 1.05 46.24 -23.22
N LEU A 22 1.97 46.91 -22.53
CA LEU A 22 2.60 46.39 -21.30
C LEU A 22 1.62 46.29 -20.11
N GLY A 23 0.65 47.21 -19.97
CA GLY A 23 -0.37 47.12 -18.92
C GLY A 23 -1.37 45.97 -19.12
N LYS A 24 -1.68 45.62 -20.37
CA LYS A 24 -2.53 44.47 -20.72
C LYS A 24 -1.76 43.14 -20.61
N LEU A 25 -0.46 43.13 -20.89
CA LEU A 25 0.39 41.95 -20.71
C LEU A 25 0.67 41.67 -19.23
N GLY A 26 0.93 42.72 -18.42
CA GLY A 26 1.12 42.61 -16.97
C GLY A 26 -0.13 42.15 -16.23
N SER A 27 -1.33 42.58 -16.64
CA SER A 27 -2.58 42.09 -16.05
C SER A 27 -2.93 40.65 -16.46
N LYS A 28 -2.58 40.22 -17.69
CA LYS A 28 -2.70 38.81 -18.12
C LYS A 28 -1.67 37.91 -17.44
N LEU A 29 -0.42 38.36 -17.29
CA LEU A 29 0.62 37.65 -16.54
C LEU A 29 0.25 37.52 -15.07
N LYS A 30 -0.32 38.57 -14.44
CA LYS A 30 -0.77 38.52 -13.05
C LYS A 30 -2.00 37.62 -12.86
N LYS A 31 -2.93 37.59 -13.83
CA LYS A 31 -4.02 36.60 -13.84
C LYS A 31 -3.54 35.18 -14.08
N GLY A 32 -2.55 34.96 -14.95
CA GLY A 32 -1.93 33.66 -15.19
C GLY A 32 -1.13 33.16 -13.99
N LEU A 33 -0.37 34.04 -13.33
CA LEU A 33 0.36 33.72 -12.11
C LEU A 33 -0.61 33.39 -10.96
N ASN A 34 -1.71 34.14 -10.84
CA ASN A 34 -2.74 33.86 -9.83
C ASN A 34 -3.49 32.57 -10.14
N ALA A 35 -3.78 32.25 -11.41
CA ALA A 35 -4.40 30.98 -11.81
C ALA A 35 -3.48 29.78 -11.58
N VAL A 36 -2.18 29.90 -11.88
CA VAL A 36 -1.16 28.88 -11.59
C VAL A 36 -0.93 28.76 -10.08
N THR A 37 -0.98 29.86 -9.33
CA THR A 37 -0.89 29.84 -7.86
C THR A 37 -2.16 29.23 -7.24
N GLU A 38 -3.34 29.44 -7.83
CA GLU A 38 -4.59 28.77 -7.43
C GLU A 38 -4.62 27.28 -7.82
N GLU A 39 -4.05 26.88 -8.96
CA GLU A 39 -3.90 25.47 -9.35
C GLU A 39 -2.84 24.74 -8.53
N VAL A 40 -1.70 25.38 -8.24
CA VAL A 40 -0.67 24.86 -7.34
C VAL A 40 -1.19 24.83 -5.90
N ASN A 41 -1.96 25.83 -5.46
CA ASN A 41 -2.62 25.79 -4.15
C ASN A 41 -3.73 24.74 -4.10
N LYS A 42 -4.48 24.49 -5.19
CA LYS A 42 -5.44 23.37 -5.29
C LYS A 42 -4.73 22.01 -5.28
N ALA A 43 -3.61 21.85 -5.97
CA ALA A 43 -2.82 20.61 -5.97
C ALA A 43 -2.16 20.35 -4.59
N THR A 44 -1.65 21.40 -3.95
CA THR A 44 -1.04 21.33 -2.61
C THR A 44 -2.08 21.15 -1.51
N SER A 45 -3.28 21.73 -1.66
CA SER A 45 -4.42 21.47 -0.78
C SER A 45 -5.11 20.14 -1.06
N SER A 46 -4.94 19.53 -2.23
CA SER A 46 -5.39 18.15 -2.50
C SER A 46 -4.45 17.09 -1.89
N GLN A 47 -3.16 17.42 -1.70
CA GLN A 47 -2.21 16.57 -0.96
C GLN A 47 -2.23 16.81 0.57
N ASN A 48 -2.59 18.02 1.02
CA ASN A 48 -2.73 18.36 2.45
C ASN A 48 -4.18 18.38 2.96
N GLN A 49 -5.19 18.08 2.13
CA GLN A 49 -6.52 17.68 2.59
C GLN A 49 -6.56 16.16 2.73
N GLN A 50 -5.75 15.67 3.66
CA GLN A 50 -6.27 14.76 4.66
C GLN A 50 -7.52 15.45 5.23
N GLN A 51 -8.70 14.93 4.92
CA GLN A 51 -9.97 15.47 5.42
C GLN A 51 -9.84 15.75 6.92
N SER A 52 -9.94 17.03 7.30
CA SER A 52 -10.18 17.42 8.67
C SER A 52 -11.42 16.67 9.20
N PRO A 53 -11.35 16.03 10.38
CA PRO A 53 -12.30 14.98 10.80
C PRO A 53 -13.65 15.51 11.30
N ASN A 54 -14.09 16.71 10.91
CA ASN A 54 -15.21 17.36 11.59
C ASN A 54 -16.59 16.73 11.31
N SER A 55 -16.77 15.97 10.22
CA SER A 55 -18.02 15.24 9.98
C SER A 55 -18.04 13.82 10.56
N ALA A 56 -16.89 13.28 10.96
CA ALA A 56 -16.78 11.99 11.66
C ALA A 56 -16.76 12.15 13.19
N GLN A 57 -16.45 13.34 13.70
CA GLN A 57 -16.39 13.64 15.13
C GLN A 57 -17.73 13.39 15.86
N THR A 58 -18.86 13.61 15.19
CA THR A 58 -20.18 13.47 15.82
C THR A 58 -20.60 12.00 16.02
N ALA A 59 -20.14 11.09 15.17
CA ALA A 59 -20.38 9.65 15.34
C ALA A 59 -19.39 9.00 16.32
N VAL A 60 -18.15 9.50 16.37
CA VAL A 60 -17.08 8.96 17.22
C VAL A 60 -17.22 9.34 18.70
N GLN A 61 -17.79 10.50 19.03
CA GLN A 61 -18.04 10.88 20.43
C GLN A 61 -19.00 9.92 21.16
N GLY A 62 -19.91 9.25 20.44
CA GLY A 62 -20.80 8.25 21.02
C GLY A 62 -20.10 6.94 21.43
N ILE A 63 -19.06 6.54 20.69
CA ILE A 63 -18.31 5.30 20.94
C ILE A 63 -17.29 5.49 22.08
N VAL A 64 -16.62 6.66 22.13
CA VAL A 64 -15.58 6.98 23.12
C VAL A 64 -16.17 7.20 24.53
N GLY A 65 -17.41 7.66 24.63
CA GLY A 65 -18.06 7.95 25.92
C GLY A 65 -18.41 6.71 26.76
N GLN A 66 -18.42 5.50 26.19
CA GLN A 66 -18.91 4.31 26.89
C GLN A 66 -17.85 3.27 27.28
N GLN A 67 -16.61 3.31 26.77
CA GLN A 67 -15.66 2.19 26.99
C GLN A 67 -14.18 2.62 27.14
N ALA A 68 -13.92 3.83 27.64
CA ALA A 68 -12.59 4.24 28.09
C ALA A 68 -12.13 3.37 29.27
N GLY A 69 -11.49 2.23 29.00
CA GLY A 69 -10.99 1.29 30.01
C GLY A 69 -11.08 -0.19 29.64
N ALA A 70 -11.73 -0.55 28.53
CA ALA A 70 -11.72 -1.94 28.06
C ALA A 70 -10.37 -2.26 27.39
N LYS A 71 -9.66 -3.27 27.91
CA LYS A 71 -8.55 -3.87 27.17
C LYS A 71 -9.11 -4.40 25.85
N PRO A 72 -8.50 -4.09 24.70
CA PRO A 72 -8.94 -4.62 23.42
C PRO A 72 -8.99 -6.17 23.47
N GLY A 73 -10.14 -6.77 23.16
CA GLY A 73 -10.32 -8.22 23.15
C GLY A 73 -9.49 -8.89 22.06
N LYS A 74 -8.90 -10.06 22.31
CA LYS A 74 -8.00 -10.75 21.38
C LYS A 74 -8.63 -10.80 19.98
N ALA A 75 -7.95 -10.24 18.97
CA ALA A 75 -8.33 -10.53 17.59
C ALA A 75 -8.12 -12.01 17.34
N GLY A 76 -9.05 -12.65 16.66
CA GLY A 76 -8.94 -14.07 16.41
C GLY A 76 -10.26 -14.65 15.98
N PHE A 77 -10.30 -15.14 14.76
CA PHE A 77 -11.21 -16.18 14.36
C PHE A 77 -10.49 -17.52 14.51
N ASP A 78 -11.23 -18.55 14.96
CA ASP A 78 -10.81 -19.93 14.71
C ASP A 78 -10.55 -20.11 13.20
N GLU A 79 -9.65 -21.03 12.86
CA GLU A 79 -9.32 -21.32 11.46
C GLU A 79 -10.55 -21.79 10.69
N PHE A 80 -10.90 -21.16 9.56
CA PHE A 80 -12.04 -21.58 8.76
C PHE A 80 -11.69 -22.84 7.96
N SER A 81 -12.58 -23.83 8.00
CA SER A 81 -12.51 -25.12 7.31
C SER A 81 -13.88 -25.47 6.75
N ALA A 82 -13.97 -26.39 5.80
CA ALA A 82 -15.26 -26.84 5.29
C ALA A 82 -16.20 -27.42 6.37
N SER A 83 -15.64 -27.92 7.48
CA SER A 83 -16.37 -28.54 8.59
C SER A 83 -16.85 -27.58 9.69
N ASN A 84 -16.39 -26.32 9.72
CA ASN A 84 -16.72 -25.37 10.81
C ASN A 84 -17.28 -24.03 10.30
N ILE A 85 -17.87 -24.04 9.10
CA ILE A 85 -18.57 -22.86 8.58
C ILE A 85 -19.88 -22.63 9.33
N PRO A 86 -20.19 -21.38 9.74
CA PRO A 86 -21.46 -21.04 10.35
C PRO A 86 -22.66 -21.42 9.47
N SER A 87 -23.74 -21.91 10.08
CA SER A 87 -24.94 -22.35 9.37
C SER A 87 -25.66 -21.24 8.58
N ASN A 88 -25.42 -19.98 8.94
CA ASN A 88 -25.97 -18.80 8.26
C ASN A 88 -25.02 -18.20 7.20
N ALA A 89 -23.92 -18.89 6.86
CA ALA A 89 -23.02 -18.43 5.81
C ALA A 89 -23.70 -18.40 4.44
N LEU A 90 -23.30 -17.44 3.61
CA LEU A 90 -23.69 -17.37 2.20
C LEU A 90 -22.60 -17.92 1.30
N TYR A 91 -22.99 -18.53 0.19
CA TYR A 91 -22.09 -19.25 -0.71
C TYR A 91 -22.04 -18.60 -2.09
N VAL A 92 -20.82 -18.47 -2.63
CA VAL A 92 -20.55 -17.82 -3.92
C VAL A 92 -19.69 -18.71 -4.81
N THR A 93 -20.16 -18.97 -6.03
CA THR A 93 -19.42 -19.71 -7.08
C THR A 93 -19.74 -19.15 -8.47
N LEU A 94 -18.74 -19.11 -9.35
CA LEU A 94 -18.93 -18.74 -10.76
C LEU A 94 -19.51 -19.88 -11.61
N GLU A 95 -19.32 -21.14 -11.22
CA GLU A 95 -19.67 -22.30 -12.06
C GLU A 95 -21.17 -22.51 -12.16
N HIS A 96 -21.86 -22.48 -11.03
CA HIS A 96 -23.31 -22.73 -10.95
C HIS A 96 -24.06 -21.71 -10.07
N GLY A 97 -23.39 -20.66 -9.62
CA GLY A 97 -24.03 -19.56 -8.91
C GLY A 97 -24.94 -18.73 -9.81
N SER A 98 -25.95 -18.11 -9.21
CA SER A 98 -26.92 -17.29 -9.93
C SER A 98 -26.95 -15.86 -9.41
N ALA A 99 -27.18 -14.91 -10.33
CA ALA A 99 -27.50 -13.53 -9.97
C ALA A 99 -28.78 -13.42 -9.13
N ARG A 100 -29.63 -14.45 -9.16
CA ARG A 100 -30.89 -14.55 -8.41
C ARG A 100 -30.86 -15.66 -7.35
N GLY A 101 -29.69 -16.23 -7.06
CA GLY A 101 -29.52 -17.22 -6.00
C GLY A 101 -29.91 -16.63 -4.64
N THR A 102 -30.28 -17.52 -3.70
CA THR A 102 -30.58 -17.14 -2.32
C THR A 102 -29.32 -17.10 -1.45
N GLY A 103 -28.21 -17.66 -1.94
CA GLY A 103 -26.93 -17.72 -1.25
C GLY A 103 -26.77 -18.95 -0.35
N THR A 104 -27.66 -19.94 -0.42
CA THR A 104 -27.42 -21.25 0.22
C THR A 104 -26.47 -22.11 -0.62
N LYS A 105 -25.95 -23.22 -0.10
CA LYS A 105 -25.12 -24.15 -0.90
C LYS A 105 -25.85 -24.68 -2.13
N GLU A 106 -27.15 -24.91 -2.03
CA GLU A 106 -27.99 -25.46 -3.11
C GLU A 106 -28.42 -24.39 -4.12
N SER A 107 -28.37 -23.11 -3.74
CA SER A 107 -28.68 -21.98 -4.62
C SER A 107 -27.67 -20.84 -4.41
N PRO A 108 -26.38 -21.08 -4.75
CA PRO A 108 -25.33 -20.13 -4.47
C PRO A 108 -25.47 -18.87 -5.33
N LEU A 109 -24.87 -17.79 -4.84
CA LEU A 109 -24.74 -16.54 -5.57
C LEU A 109 -23.56 -16.64 -6.55
N LYS A 110 -23.58 -15.81 -7.60
CA LYS A 110 -22.43 -15.69 -8.52
C LYS A 110 -21.53 -14.48 -8.25
N ASP A 111 -21.98 -13.57 -7.41
CA ASP A 111 -21.35 -12.26 -7.20
C ASP A 111 -21.10 -12.02 -5.72
N ILE A 112 -19.85 -11.68 -5.37
CA ILE A 112 -19.43 -11.46 -3.98
C ILE A 112 -20.12 -10.22 -3.41
N GLN A 113 -20.27 -9.14 -4.19
CA GLN A 113 -20.89 -7.92 -3.69
C GLN A 113 -22.35 -8.18 -3.28
N LYS A 114 -23.10 -8.91 -4.10
CA LYS A 114 -24.46 -9.30 -3.76
C LYS A 114 -24.51 -10.18 -2.50
N ALA A 115 -23.55 -11.08 -2.32
CA ALA A 115 -23.46 -11.87 -1.08
C ALA A 115 -23.16 -10.99 0.13
N ILE A 116 -22.25 -10.03 -0.01
CA ILE A 116 -22.00 -9.01 1.00
C ILE A 116 -23.30 -8.28 1.31
N ASP A 117 -24.03 -7.79 0.31
CA ASP A 117 -25.27 -7.01 0.49
C ASP A 117 -26.36 -7.81 1.22
N LEU A 118 -26.49 -9.11 0.94
CA LEU A 118 -27.46 -10.02 1.58
C LEU A 118 -27.04 -10.50 2.96
N ALA A 119 -25.73 -10.59 3.25
CA ALA A 119 -25.24 -11.09 4.52
C ALA A 119 -25.72 -10.19 5.68
N PRO A 120 -26.16 -10.79 6.81
CA PRO A 120 -26.41 -10.03 8.03
C PRO A 120 -25.10 -9.45 8.58
N ASP A 121 -25.21 -8.46 9.48
CA ASP A 121 -24.06 -8.00 10.25
C ASP A 121 -23.48 -9.14 11.09
N GLY A 122 -22.15 -9.29 11.10
CA GLY A 122 -21.44 -10.46 11.61
C GLY A 122 -21.49 -11.71 10.71
N GLY A 123 -22.04 -11.60 9.49
CA GLY A 123 -22.18 -12.72 8.56
C GLY A 123 -20.87 -13.22 7.95
N VAL A 124 -20.93 -14.39 7.32
CA VAL A 124 -19.81 -15.02 6.60
C VAL A 124 -20.21 -15.29 5.16
N VAL A 125 -19.31 -15.00 4.22
CA VAL A 125 -19.44 -15.34 2.80
C VAL A 125 -18.32 -16.32 2.43
N CYS A 126 -18.69 -17.54 2.08
CA CYS A 126 -17.82 -18.59 1.57
C CYS A 126 -17.72 -18.50 0.04
N ILE A 127 -16.49 -18.48 -0.48
CA ILE A 127 -16.23 -18.17 -1.89
C ILE A 127 -15.43 -19.33 -2.49
N ALA A 128 -15.98 -19.92 -3.55
CA ALA A 128 -15.32 -20.96 -4.32
C ALA A 128 -14.15 -20.40 -5.14
N GLU A 129 -13.29 -21.27 -5.65
CA GLU A 129 -12.24 -20.92 -6.60
C GLU A 129 -12.79 -20.19 -7.83
N GLY A 130 -12.01 -19.25 -8.34
CA GLY A 130 -12.41 -18.41 -9.48
C GLY A 130 -11.92 -16.97 -9.37
N ASN A 131 -12.13 -16.19 -10.44
CA ASN A 131 -11.79 -14.78 -10.49
C ASN A 131 -13.05 -13.91 -10.41
N TYR A 132 -13.22 -13.20 -9.31
CA TYR A 132 -14.41 -12.41 -9.01
C TYR A 132 -14.13 -10.93 -9.20
N LEU A 133 -14.88 -10.30 -10.10
CA LEU A 133 -14.69 -8.90 -10.48
C LEU A 133 -15.77 -7.96 -9.88
N GLY A 134 -16.60 -8.48 -8.98
CA GLY A 134 -17.71 -7.76 -8.36
C GLY A 134 -18.85 -7.45 -9.33
N THR A 135 -19.81 -6.65 -8.86
CA THR A 135 -21.04 -6.35 -9.60
C THR A 135 -20.73 -5.80 -10.99
N LEU A 136 -21.23 -6.49 -12.02
CA LEU A 136 -21.04 -6.13 -13.44
C LEU A 136 -19.57 -6.07 -13.87
N ASP A 137 -18.72 -6.88 -13.25
CA ASP A 137 -17.30 -7.01 -13.57
C ASP A 137 -16.53 -5.69 -13.50
N ARG A 138 -16.87 -4.83 -12.52
CA ARG A 138 -16.25 -3.51 -12.33
C ARG A 138 -14.82 -3.57 -11.78
N GLY A 139 -14.38 -4.73 -11.31
CA GLY A 139 -13.04 -5.00 -10.79
C GLY A 139 -12.83 -4.66 -9.32
N TRP A 140 -13.90 -4.44 -8.54
CA TRP A 140 -13.79 -4.14 -7.11
C TRP A 140 -15.07 -4.48 -6.34
N ILE A 141 -14.94 -4.60 -5.03
CA ILE A 141 -16.02 -4.85 -4.05
C ILE A 141 -15.87 -3.94 -2.82
N GLU A 142 -16.95 -3.79 -2.05
CA GLU A 142 -16.99 -2.98 -0.82
C GLU A 142 -17.81 -3.65 0.28
N ILE A 143 -17.30 -3.57 1.50
CA ILE A 143 -18.05 -3.84 2.72
C ILE A 143 -18.23 -2.52 3.45
N LYS A 144 -19.50 -2.11 3.62
CA LYS A 144 -19.84 -0.81 4.19
C LYS A 144 -20.97 -0.89 5.19
N GLY A 145 -20.78 -0.29 6.35
CA GLY A 145 -21.81 -0.13 7.38
C GLY A 145 -22.20 -1.42 8.11
N LYS A 146 -21.49 -2.52 7.87
CA LYS A 146 -21.66 -3.82 8.53
C LYS A 146 -20.35 -4.61 8.48
N TYR A 147 -20.24 -5.62 9.32
CA TYR A 147 -19.10 -6.51 9.44
C TYR A 147 -19.44 -7.84 8.76
N VAL A 148 -18.76 -8.16 7.67
CA VAL A 148 -18.99 -9.40 6.92
C VAL A 148 -17.64 -10.04 6.63
N SER A 149 -17.46 -11.28 7.07
CA SER A 149 -16.23 -12.01 6.80
C SER A 149 -16.25 -12.62 5.41
N LEU A 150 -15.16 -12.50 4.66
CA LEU A 150 -14.97 -13.12 3.35
C LEU A 150 -13.97 -14.27 3.47
N VAL A 151 -14.41 -15.47 3.11
CA VAL A 151 -13.62 -16.70 3.25
C VAL A 151 -13.52 -17.38 1.89
N GLY A 152 -12.39 -17.18 1.21
CA GLY A 152 -12.05 -17.86 -0.03
C GLY A 152 -11.40 -19.23 0.21
N GLY A 153 -11.09 -19.90 -0.90
CA GLY A 153 -10.36 -21.17 -0.88
C GLY A 153 -11.23 -22.41 -0.97
N PHE A 154 -12.51 -22.32 -1.36
CA PHE A 154 -13.39 -23.48 -1.47
C PHE A 154 -13.37 -24.09 -2.88
N ASN A 155 -13.53 -25.40 -2.96
CA ASN A 155 -13.92 -26.02 -4.22
C ASN A 155 -15.36 -25.63 -4.60
N GLN A 156 -15.76 -25.94 -5.83
CA GLN A 156 -17.02 -25.44 -6.40
C GLN A 156 -18.28 -25.87 -5.62
N ASP A 157 -18.28 -27.05 -5.01
CA ASP A 157 -19.41 -27.58 -4.22
C ASP A 157 -19.27 -27.34 -2.70
N PHE A 158 -18.23 -26.61 -2.28
CA PHE A 158 -17.97 -26.23 -0.88
C PHE A 158 -17.82 -27.42 0.08
N THR A 159 -17.37 -28.58 -0.41
CA THR A 159 -17.06 -29.75 0.45
C THR A 159 -15.63 -29.72 0.97
N GLU A 160 -14.73 -29.02 0.28
CA GLU A 160 -13.33 -28.89 0.65
C GLU A 160 -12.92 -27.41 0.69
N ARG A 161 -11.97 -27.10 1.58
CA ARG A 161 -11.33 -25.78 1.64
C ARG A 161 -9.82 -25.95 1.69
N ASP A 162 -9.14 -25.34 0.74
CA ASP A 162 -7.69 -25.24 0.65
C ASP A 162 -7.39 -24.00 -0.23
N PRO A 163 -7.04 -22.84 0.37
CA PRO A 163 -6.79 -21.63 -0.38
C PRO A 163 -5.59 -21.68 -1.35
N GLN A 164 -4.67 -22.63 -1.19
CA GLN A 164 -3.57 -22.83 -2.16
C GLN A 164 -4.03 -23.63 -3.37
N LYS A 165 -4.95 -24.59 -3.17
CA LYS A 165 -5.48 -25.45 -4.23
C LYS A 165 -6.66 -24.80 -4.96
N TYR A 166 -7.64 -24.31 -4.23
CA TYR A 166 -8.90 -23.77 -4.74
C TYR A 166 -8.88 -22.24 -4.73
N VAL A 167 -8.05 -21.66 -5.60
CA VAL A 167 -7.66 -20.25 -5.50
C VAL A 167 -8.83 -19.30 -5.80
N THR A 168 -9.24 -18.53 -4.81
CA THR A 168 -10.16 -17.39 -4.95
C THR A 168 -9.37 -16.12 -5.28
N ARG A 169 -9.71 -15.44 -6.38
CA ARG A 169 -8.98 -14.29 -6.91
C ARG A 169 -9.88 -13.07 -7.10
N ILE A 170 -9.32 -11.89 -6.88
CA ILE A 170 -9.80 -10.61 -7.42
C ILE A 170 -8.66 -10.06 -8.28
N GLN A 171 -8.69 -10.39 -9.56
CA GLN A 171 -7.64 -10.12 -10.53
C GLN A 171 -8.24 -9.45 -11.77
N PRO A 172 -8.50 -8.14 -11.72
CA PRO A 172 -8.99 -7.40 -12.88
C PRO A 172 -7.99 -7.40 -14.04
N GLY A 173 -8.52 -7.32 -15.26
CA GLY A 173 -7.76 -7.15 -16.48
C GLY A 173 -7.84 -5.73 -17.03
N ILE A 174 -7.32 -5.55 -18.24
CA ILE A 174 -7.37 -4.29 -18.98
C ILE A 174 -8.81 -3.77 -19.20
N GLN A 175 -9.81 -4.66 -19.17
CA GLN A 175 -11.23 -4.33 -19.38
C GLN A 175 -11.81 -3.51 -18.22
N GLN A 176 -11.22 -3.60 -17.02
CA GLN A 176 -11.65 -2.87 -15.83
C GLN A 176 -10.97 -1.50 -15.66
N ARG A 177 -10.17 -1.07 -16.64
CA ARG A 177 -9.55 0.26 -16.62
C ARG A 177 -10.63 1.35 -16.61
N GLY A 178 -10.55 2.25 -15.64
CA GLY A 178 -11.51 3.34 -15.43
C GLY A 178 -12.76 2.98 -14.62
N SER A 179 -13.01 1.70 -14.26
CA SER A 179 -14.15 1.30 -13.42
C SER A 179 -13.80 1.10 -11.94
N ILE A 180 -12.53 0.83 -11.66
CA ILE A 180 -12.01 0.68 -10.30
C ILE A 180 -11.75 2.06 -9.70
N GLY A 181 -12.27 2.28 -8.50
CA GLY A 181 -12.09 3.54 -7.78
C GLY A 181 -10.71 3.64 -7.12
N MET A 182 -10.61 3.17 -5.88
CA MET A 182 -9.40 3.36 -5.05
C MET A 182 -8.74 2.06 -4.60
N GLY A 183 -9.46 0.93 -4.64
CA GLY A 183 -8.95 -0.38 -4.28
C GLY A 183 -9.82 -1.53 -4.78
N LEU A 184 -9.29 -2.75 -4.71
CA LEU A 184 -10.00 -3.98 -5.10
C LEU A 184 -11.04 -4.40 -4.05
N LEU A 185 -10.71 -4.22 -2.77
CA LEU A 185 -11.64 -4.35 -1.65
C LEU A 185 -11.59 -3.08 -0.79
N MET A 186 -12.74 -2.42 -0.66
CA MET A 186 -12.91 -1.27 0.23
C MET A 186 -13.66 -1.68 1.51
N LEU A 187 -13.11 -1.31 2.66
CA LEU A 187 -13.68 -1.56 3.98
C LEU A 187 -14.08 -0.22 4.61
N GLU A 188 -15.37 -0.02 4.84
CA GLU A 188 -15.90 1.18 5.51
C GLU A 188 -16.80 0.73 6.69
N CYS A 189 -16.15 0.20 7.73
CA CYS A 189 -16.79 -0.44 8.88
C CYS A 189 -16.28 0.20 10.18
N THR A 190 -16.97 1.22 10.68
CA THR A 190 -16.47 2.02 11.83
C THR A 190 -17.44 2.07 13.00
N ALA A 191 -18.52 1.27 12.97
CA ALA A 191 -19.61 1.38 13.92
C ALA A 191 -19.28 0.76 15.30
N ASN A 192 -18.42 -0.25 15.36
CA ASN A 192 -18.13 -0.99 16.57
C ASN A 192 -16.67 -1.47 16.64
N MET A 193 -15.94 -1.06 17.67
CA MET A 193 -14.52 -1.40 17.88
C MET A 193 -14.27 -2.85 18.32
N ASN A 194 -15.32 -3.60 18.66
CA ASN A 194 -15.21 -4.96 19.20
C ASN A 194 -15.78 -6.04 18.27
N THR A 195 -16.37 -5.67 17.13
CA THR A 195 -16.93 -6.66 16.20
C THR A 195 -15.81 -7.34 15.41
N PRO A 196 -15.76 -8.69 15.39
CA PRO A 196 -14.76 -9.40 14.61
C PRO A 196 -15.16 -9.48 13.13
N MET A 197 -14.17 -9.35 12.23
CA MET A 197 -14.32 -9.59 10.79
C MET A 197 -13.04 -10.23 10.22
N ALA A 198 -13.19 -11.20 9.31
CA ALA A 198 -12.05 -11.86 8.66
C ALA A 198 -12.06 -11.67 7.14
N ILE A 199 -10.87 -11.48 6.57
CA ILE A 199 -10.56 -11.65 5.15
C ILE A 199 -9.56 -12.81 5.06
N ASP A 200 -10.01 -13.96 4.56
CA ASP A 200 -9.26 -15.21 4.67
C ASP A 200 -9.21 -15.94 3.32
N GLY A 201 -8.02 -16.19 2.79
CA GLY A 201 -7.84 -17.06 1.61
C GLY A 201 -8.18 -16.40 0.28
N ILE A 202 -7.96 -15.08 0.13
CA ILE A 202 -8.25 -14.33 -1.11
C ILE A 202 -6.97 -13.75 -1.70
N CYS A 203 -6.79 -13.93 -3.00
CA CYS A 203 -5.68 -13.37 -3.75
C CYS A 203 -6.10 -12.08 -4.48
N PHE A 204 -5.38 -11.00 -4.27
CA PHE A 204 -5.56 -9.70 -4.90
C PHE A 204 -4.38 -9.43 -5.82
N ASP A 205 -4.66 -9.19 -7.11
CA ASP A 205 -3.61 -8.95 -8.10
C ASP A 205 -4.00 -7.89 -9.13
N LEU A 206 -3.10 -6.92 -9.34
CA LEU A 206 -3.25 -5.89 -10.38
C LEU A 206 -2.33 -6.12 -11.59
N GLY A 207 -1.60 -7.23 -11.64
CA GLY A 207 -0.62 -7.51 -12.69
C GLY A 207 -1.22 -7.58 -14.10
N ASN A 208 -2.49 -8.00 -14.23
CA ASN A 208 -3.19 -8.01 -15.53
C ASN A 208 -3.92 -6.71 -15.86
N TYR A 209 -4.10 -5.84 -14.86
CA TYR A 209 -4.71 -4.52 -15.01
C TYR A 209 -3.67 -3.50 -15.51
N LEU A 210 -2.46 -3.58 -14.95
CA LEU A 210 -1.41 -2.58 -15.17
C LEU A 210 -0.79 -2.64 -16.56
N GLU A 211 -0.34 -1.47 -16.99
CA GLU A 211 0.40 -1.28 -18.21
C GLU A 211 1.91 -1.35 -17.91
N TYR A 212 2.62 -2.16 -18.68
CA TYR A 212 4.06 -2.38 -18.57
C TYR A 212 4.78 -1.95 -19.85
N CYS A 213 6.08 -1.71 -19.75
CA CYS A 213 6.96 -1.65 -20.92
C CYS A 213 7.07 -3.04 -21.58
N PRO A 214 7.45 -3.10 -22.88
CA PRO A 214 7.69 -4.37 -23.56
C PRO A 214 8.67 -5.27 -22.82
N ALA A 215 8.45 -6.58 -22.91
CA ALA A 215 9.35 -7.61 -22.39
C ALA A 215 10.53 -7.83 -23.34
N ASP A 216 11.39 -6.82 -23.47
CA ASP A 216 12.56 -6.85 -24.35
C ASP A 216 13.82 -6.44 -23.56
N PRO A 217 14.69 -7.41 -23.21
CA PRO A 217 15.90 -7.15 -22.44
C PRO A 217 17.01 -6.47 -23.24
N THR A 218 16.89 -6.37 -24.57
CA THR A 218 17.90 -5.75 -25.44
C THR A 218 17.80 -4.22 -25.47
N ASP A 219 16.66 -3.67 -25.06
CA ASP A 219 16.41 -2.23 -24.99
C ASP A 219 16.40 -1.75 -23.54
N GLU A 220 17.47 -1.07 -23.14
CA GLU A 220 17.67 -0.53 -21.79
C GLU A 220 16.58 0.45 -21.34
N ARG A 221 15.73 0.97 -22.25
CA ARG A 221 14.62 1.87 -21.89
C ARG A 221 13.49 1.13 -21.16
N TRP A 222 13.38 -0.18 -21.36
CA TRP A 222 12.27 -0.99 -20.85
C TRP A 222 12.50 -1.56 -19.47
N GLY A 223 13.74 -1.54 -18.95
CA GLY A 223 14.03 -2.09 -17.62
C GLY A 223 13.52 -3.51 -17.45
N CYS A 224 13.88 -4.38 -18.39
CA CYS A 224 13.46 -5.76 -18.46
C CYS A 224 14.66 -6.67 -18.21
N PRO A 225 14.84 -7.22 -17.00
CA PRO A 225 15.78 -8.30 -16.80
C PRO A 225 15.43 -9.50 -17.70
N GLU A 226 16.44 -10.23 -18.17
CA GLU A 226 16.23 -11.44 -18.97
C GLU A 226 15.43 -12.48 -18.17
N GLY A 227 14.35 -12.99 -18.75
CA GLY A 227 13.45 -13.97 -18.13
C GLY A 227 12.29 -13.38 -17.30
N CYS A 228 12.21 -12.07 -17.12
CA CYS A 228 11.00 -11.42 -16.57
C CYS A 228 9.86 -11.41 -17.60
N GLU A 229 8.61 -11.57 -17.13
CA GLU A 229 7.43 -11.61 -18.01
C GLU A 229 7.13 -10.28 -18.72
N THR A 230 7.53 -9.18 -18.10
CA THR A 230 7.30 -7.82 -18.59
C THR A 230 8.52 -6.96 -18.38
N GLY A 231 8.62 -5.86 -19.13
CA GLY A 231 9.47 -4.73 -18.74
C GLY A 231 8.92 -4.04 -17.49
N ARG A 232 9.57 -2.95 -17.09
CA ARG A 232 9.14 -2.16 -15.93
C ARG A 232 7.69 -1.70 -16.05
N VAL A 233 7.02 -1.54 -14.91
CA VAL A 233 5.68 -0.91 -14.88
C VAL A 233 5.75 0.54 -15.38
N LYS A 234 4.72 0.99 -16.10
CA LYS A 234 4.59 2.41 -16.47
C LYS A 234 4.14 3.24 -15.26
N PRO A 235 4.55 4.52 -15.15
CA PRO A 235 4.22 5.34 -13.98
C PRO A 235 2.72 5.45 -13.72
N ILE A 236 2.31 5.48 -12.44
CA ILE A 236 0.90 5.71 -12.05
C ILE A 236 0.38 7.11 -12.36
N SER A 237 1.28 8.06 -12.64
CA SER A 237 0.95 9.41 -13.11
C SER A 237 0.65 9.46 -14.61
N GLU A 238 0.91 8.37 -15.34
CA GLU A 238 0.66 8.24 -16.77
C GLU A 238 -0.50 7.27 -17.01
N PRO A 239 -1.63 7.74 -17.55
CA PRO A 239 -2.72 6.86 -17.95
C PRO A 239 -2.22 5.73 -18.87
N PRO A 240 -2.75 4.50 -18.73
CA PRO A 240 -3.95 4.15 -17.95
C PRO A 240 -3.67 3.69 -16.51
N ASN A 241 -2.41 3.68 -16.07
CA ASN A 241 -2.09 3.26 -14.71
C ASN A 241 -2.61 4.30 -13.71
N SER A 242 -3.13 3.82 -12.59
CA SER A 242 -3.70 4.64 -11.52
C SER A 242 -3.35 4.04 -10.17
N ALA A 243 -3.41 4.85 -9.11
CA ALA A 243 -3.09 4.42 -7.76
C ALA A 243 -4.23 3.58 -7.16
N ILE A 244 -4.11 2.25 -7.29
CA ILE A 244 -5.09 1.30 -6.79
C ILE A 244 -4.39 0.39 -5.77
N ARG A 245 -4.98 0.33 -4.57
CA ARG A 245 -4.54 -0.59 -3.50
C ARG A 245 -5.29 -1.91 -3.56
N SER A 246 -4.75 -2.98 -3.00
CA SER A 246 -5.53 -4.22 -2.90
C SER A 246 -6.65 -4.09 -1.88
N ILE A 247 -6.33 -3.65 -0.64
CA ILE A 247 -7.33 -3.37 0.41
C ILE A 247 -7.21 -1.93 0.91
N GLY A 248 -8.35 -1.25 1.01
CA GLY A 248 -8.45 0.16 1.38
C GLY A 248 -9.58 0.49 2.35
N GLY A 249 -9.52 1.67 2.98
CA GLY A 249 -10.66 2.27 3.70
C GLY A 249 -10.42 2.50 5.21
N ASN A 250 -11.51 2.60 5.96
CA ASN A 250 -11.55 2.84 7.40
C ASN A 250 -12.21 1.68 8.15
N PHE A 251 -11.54 1.18 9.18
CA PHE A 251 -12.05 0.04 9.94
C PHE A 251 -11.90 0.26 11.46
N ALA A 252 -12.97 0.02 12.21
CA ALA A 252 -12.94 -0.16 13.66
C ALA A 252 -13.43 -1.58 13.96
N GLY A 253 -12.74 -2.34 14.81
CA GLY A 253 -13.12 -3.72 15.11
C GLY A 253 -11.93 -4.64 15.34
N SER A 254 -12.22 -5.92 15.53
CA SER A 254 -11.19 -6.96 15.50
C SER A 254 -11.04 -7.49 14.07
N LEU A 255 -9.95 -7.17 13.38
CA LEU A 255 -9.75 -7.52 11.97
C LEU A 255 -8.72 -8.64 11.82
N THR A 256 -9.08 -9.74 11.18
CA THR A 256 -8.12 -10.76 10.76
C THR A 256 -7.96 -10.72 9.25
N ILE A 257 -6.74 -10.52 8.75
CA ILE A 257 -6.39 -10.69 7.33
C ILE A 257 -5.35 -11.80 7.25
N ARG A 258 -5.75 -12.95 6.72
CA ARG A 258 -4.87 -14.12 6.67
C ARG A 258 -4.99 -14.94 5.42
N ASN A 259 -3.98 -15.76 5.14
CA ASN A 259 -3.96 -16.67 3.99
C ASN A 259 -4.18 -15.93 2.65
N CYS A 260 -3.93 -14.62 2.61
CA CYS A 260 -4.17 -13.78 1.45
C CYS A 260 -2.88 -13.52 0.69
N MET A 261 -3.03 -13.21 -0.59
CA MET A 261 -1.93 -12.82 -1.45
C MET A 261 -2.18 -11.43 -2.03
N PHE A 262 -1.17 -10.57 -2.03
CA PHE A 262 -1.22 -9.19 -2.50
C PHE A 262 -0.09 -8.97 -3.50
N THR A 263 -0.41 -9.06 -4.79
CA THR A 263 0.61 -9.02 -5.85
C THR A 263 0.41 -7.84 -6.80
N ASN A 264 1.53 -7.28 -7.24
CA ASN A 264 1.58 -6.29 -8.32
C ASN A 264 0.68 -5.07 -8.10
N SER A 265 0.40 -4.67 -6.85
CA SER A 265 -0.43 -3.50 -6.59
C SER A 265 0.26 -2.23 -7.11
N SER A 266 -0.45 -1.38 -7.87
CA SER A 266 0.10 -0.09 -8.33
C SER A 266 0.18 0.97 -7.24
N PHE A 267 -0.45 0.67 -6.11
CA PHE A 267 -0.30 1.38 -4.85
C PHE A 267 -0.09 0.32 -3.77
N TYR A 268 -0.42 0.63 -2.52
CA TYR A 268 -0.20 -0.27 -1.39
C TYR A 268 -0.89 -1.62 -1.58
N GLY A 269 -0.30 -2.71 -1.06
CA GLY A 269 -1.05 -3.95 -0.88
C GLY A 269 -2.22 -3.72 0.07
N ILE A 270 -1.92 -3.32 1.31
CA ILE A 270 -2.92 -2.86 2.28
C ILE A 270 -2.63 -1.41 2.65
N LEU A 271 -3.64 -0.54 2.56
CA LEU A 271 -3.62 0.79 3.15
C LEU A 271 -4.95 1.07 3.84
N LEU A 272 -4.95 0.87 5.15
CA LEU A 272 -6.13 1.00 6.00
C LEU A 272 -5.93 2.04 7.10
N ILE A 273 -7.02 2.65 7.53
CA ILE A 273 -7.07 3.54 8.69
C ILE A 273 -7.79 2.81 9.82
N SER A 274 -7.07 2.53 10.91
CA SER A 274 -7.63 1.99 12.14
C SER A 274 -8.38 3.07 12.90
N LYS A 275 -9.66 2.84 13.10
CA LYS A 275 -10.57 3.60 13.97
C LYS A 275 -10.76 2.90 15.32
N GLY A 276 -9.82 2.04 15.70
CA GLY A 276 -9.78 1.32 16.97
C GLY A 276 -10.03 -0.18 16.86
N GLY A 277 -9.57 -0.94 17.84
CA GLY A 277 -9.63 -2.40 17.89
C GLY A 277 -8.28 -3.09 17.69
N ASN A 278 -8.30 -4.40 17.48
CA ASN A 278 -7.12 -5.25 17.37
C ASN A 278 -7.07 -5.95 16.03
N TRP A 279 -5.95 -5.86 15.33
CA TRP A 279 -5.81 -6.46 14.01
C TRP A 279 -4.74 -7.53 14.02
N GLU A 280 -5.03 -8.65 13.38
CA GLU A 280 -4.06 -9.71 13.08
C GLU A 280 -3.93 -9.80 11.56
N ILE A 281 -2.76 -9.43 11.04
CA ILE A 281 -2.42 -9.52 9.62
C ILE A 281 -1.31 -10.56 9.50
N TYR A 282 -1.67 -11.80 9.17
CA TYR A 282 -0.71 -12.90 9.22
C TYR A 282 -0.89 -13.96 8.17
N ASN A 283 0.16 -14.75 7.95
CA ASN A 283 0.16 -15.78 6.94
C ASN A 283 -0.24 -15.24 5.56
N ASN A 284 0.31 -14.09 5.16
CA ASN A 284 0.05 -13.49 3.86
C ASN A 284 1.32 -13.38 3.03
N VAL A 285 1.15 -13.34 1.72
CA VAL A 285 2.20 -13.09 0.74
C VAL A 285 2.01 -11.71 0.12
N PHE A 286 3.03 -10.86 0.18
CA PHE A 286 3.06 -9.56 -0.47
C PHE A 286 4.23 -9.52 -1.45
N VAL A 287 3.98 -9.32 -2.75
CA VAL A 287 5.04 -9.35 -3.76
C VAL A 287 4.81 -8.30 -4.86
N GLY A 288 5.83 -7.50 -5.15
CA GLY A 288 5.80 -6.60 -6.31
C GLY A 288 4.86 -5.40 -6.15
N ASN A 289 4.52 -5.00 -4.91
CA ASN A 289 3.65 -3.87 -4.64
C ASN A 289 4.41 -2.54 -4.71
N ILE A 290 3.83 -1.52 -5.34
CA ILE A 290 4.39 -0.16 -5.37
C ILE A 290 4.01 0.57 -4.07
N TYR A 291 4.80 1.56 -3.66
CA TYR A 291 4.67 2.34 -2.42
C TYR A 291 4.99 1.55 -1.15
N ALA A 292 4.14 0.61 -0.75
CA ALA A 292 4.47 -0.29 0.34
C ALA A 292 3.60 -1.55 0.30
N SER A 293 4.10 -2.63 0.89
CA SER A 293 3.29 -3.85 0.98
C SER A 293 2.12 -3.67 1.96
N CYS A 294 2.36 -3.09 3.13
CA CYS A 294 1.30 -2.84 4.10
C CYS A 294 1.54 -1.57 4.93
N GLU A 295 0.51 -0.72 5.03
CA GLU A 295 0.46 0.45 5.89
C GLU A 295 -0.87 0.49 6.66
N VAL A 296 -0.79 0.64 7.98
CA VAL A 296 -1.95 0.86 8.85
C VAL A 296 -1.78 2.17 9.59
N ASN A 297 -2.68 3.12 9.35
CA ASN A 297 -2.67 4.44 10.00
C ASN A 297 -3.62 4.49 11.20
N GLY A 298 -3.24 5.17 12.27
CA GLY A 298 -4.15 5.50 13.37
C GLY A 298 -5.09 6.63 13.00
N GLY A 299 -6.39 6.41 13.17
CA GLY A 299 -7.45 7.35 12.81
C GLY A 299 -8.18 7.95 14.02
N LEU A 300 -7.77 7.62 15.24
CA LEU A 300 -8.34 8.12 16.50
C LEU A 300 -7.51 9.27 17.08
N ASN A 301 -8.13 10.04 17.98
CA ASN A 301 -7.44 11.11 18.69
C ASN A 301 -6.50 10.53 19.76
N GLN A 302 -5.20 10.66 19.54
CA GLN A 302 -4.16 10.10 20.40
C GLN A 302 -4.17 10.67 21.82
N SER A 303 -4.66 11.88 22.04
CA SER A 303 -4.72 12.48 23.39
C SER A 303 -5.72 11.79 24.32
N VAL A 304 -6.73 11.11 23.77
CA VAL A 304 -7.81 10.46 24.54
C VAL A 304 -7.95 8.97 24.25
N SER A 305 -7.39 8.49 23.15
CA SER A 305 -7.54 7.10 22.67
C SER A 305 -6.20 6.49 22.26
N ALA A 306 -5.11 6.89 22.93
CA ALA A 306 -3.83 6.20 22.82
C ALA A 306 -4.04 4.70 23.09
N HIS A 307 -3.32 3.86 22.34
CA HIS A 307 -3.33 2.40 22.49
C HIS A 307 -4.68 1.70 22.22
N CYS A 308 -5.69 2.42 21.72
CA CYS A 308 -6.96 1.81 21.33
C CYS A 308 -6.90 1.10 19.96
N SER A 309 -5.77 1.15 19.26
CA SER A 309 -5.53 0.45 18.00
C SER A 309 -4.26 -0.37 18.11
N THR A 310 -4.34 -1.67 17.85
CA THR A 310 -3.16 -2.54 17.79
C THR A 310 -3.15 -3.33 16.50
N VAL A 311 -1.95 -3.60 15.98
CA VAL A 311 -1.75 -4.48 14.82
C VAL A 311 -0.66 -5.47 15.16
N ASP A 312 -0.99 -6.75 15.07
CA ASP A 312 -0.04 -7.84 15.04
C ASP A 312 0.19 -8.29 13.59
N PHE A 313 1.39 -8.04 13.08
CA PHE A 313 1.83 -8.34 11.73
C PHE A 313 2.86 -9.45 11.77
N HIS A 314 2.43 -10.69 11.52
CA HIS A 314 3.31 -11.85 11.72
C HIS A 314 3.21 -12.94 10.68
N HIS A 315 4.26 -13.74 10.51
CA HIS A 315 4.26 -14.85 9.56
C HIS A 315 3.85 -14.40 8.14
N ASN A 316 4.28 -13.22 7.70
CA ASN A 316 4.06 -12.74 6.35
C ASN A 316 5.36 -12.81 5.54
N THR A 317 5.24 -13.19 4.28
CA THR A 317 6.34 -13.10 3.30
C THR A 317 6.17 -11.80 2.52
N VAL A 318 7.12 -10.88 2.64
CA VAL A 318 7.06 -9.53 2.06
C VAL A 318 8.26 -9.26 1.18
N LEU A 319 8.06 -9.34 -0.13
CA LEU A 319 9.13 -9.26 -1.13
C LEU A 319 8.89 -8.13 -2.14
N PHE A 320 9.97 -7.53 -2.64
CA PHE A 320 9.93 -6.66 -3.81
C PHE A 320 8.91 -5.51 -3.71
N SER A 321 8.87 -4.80 -2.57
CA SER A 321 8.15 -3.52 -2.54
C SER A 321 8.94 -2.45 -3.28
N TRP A 322 8.28 -1.72 -4.18
CA TRP A 322 8.89 -0.75 -5.09
C TRP A 322 8.59 0.68 -4.68
N CYS A 323 9.53 1.58 -4.91
CA CYS A 323 9.35 3.02 -4.73
C CYS A 323 8.21 3.58 -5.57
N ALA A 324 7.70 4.76 -5.21
CA ALA A 324 6.58 5.41 -5.91
C ALA A 324 6.87 5.65 -7.40
N THR A 325 8.15 5.86 -7.72
CA THR A 325 8.63 6.04 -9.08
C THR A 325 9.89 5.21 -9.33
N LYS A 326 10.25 5.08 -10.61
CA LYS A 326 11.47 4.35 -11.03
C LYS A 326 12.76 5.03 -10.59
N GLU A 327 12.71 6.29 -10.20
CA GLU A 327 13.87 7.04 -9.69
C GLU A 327 14.28 6.55 -8.29
N MET A 328 13.41 5.81 -7.60
CA MET A 328 13.68 5.16 -6.31
C MET A 328 14.03 6.14 -5.19
N GLU A 329 13.35 7.29 -5.18
CA GLU A 329 13.62 8.39 -4.24
C GLU A 329 12.82 8.27 -2.93
N ASP A 330 11.61 7.69 -3.00
CA ASP A 330 10.72 7.55 -1.86
C ASP A 330 9.86 6.26 -1.92
N MET A 331 9.34 5.87 -0.75
CA MET A 331 8.50 4.68 -0.60
C MET A 331 9.24 3.38 -1.00
N GLY A 332 8.56 2.26 -1.22
CA GLY A 332 9.18 0.94 -1.38
C GLY A 332 9.46 0.26 -0.04
N TYR A 333 8.54 0.42 0.92
CA TYR A 333 8.64 -0.17 2.24
C TYR A 333 7.90 -1.51 2.33
N GLY A 334 8.38 -2.45 3.13
CA GLY A 334 7.63 -3.67 3.44
C GLY A 334 6.41 -3.37 4.30
N TYR A 335 6.63 -3.11 5.59
CA TYR A 335 5.60 -2.76 6.56
C TYR A 335 5.86 -1.40 7.20
N ARG A 336 4.81 -0.58 7.37
CA ARG A 336 4.93 0.78 7.91
C ARG A 336 4.25 0.92 9.26
N MET A 337 5.05 1.25 10.28
CA MET A 337 4.62 1.50 11.66
C MET A 337 4.24 2.97 11.84
N ARG A 338 3.00 3.31 11.46
CA ARG A 338 2.47 4.67 11.47
C ARG A 338 2.09 5.14 12.87
N ASN A 339 1.67 6.39 12.99
CA ASN A 339 1.28 6.97 14.28
C ASN A 339 -0.14 6.56 14.68
N GLY A 340 -0.42 6.58 15.98
CA GLY A 340 -1.74 6.29 16.55
C GLY A 340 -2.15 4.82 16.56
N VAL A 341 -1.20 3.90 16.38
CA VAL A 341 -1.40 2.44 16.42
C VAL A 341 -0.19 1.81 17.11
N ASP A 342 -0.42 0.84 17.99
CA ASP A 342 0.66 0.00 18.53
C ASP A 342 0.93 -1.15 17.57
N HIS A 343 2.20 -1.39 17.27
CA HIS A 343 2.61 -2.35 16.25
C HIS A 343 3.45 -3.48 16.87
N ASN A 344 3.06 -4.70 16.54
CA ASN A 344 3.83 -5.91 16.77
C ASN A 344 4.22 -6.54 15.43
N VAL A 345 5.52 -6.74 15.18
CA VAL A 345 6.04 -7.22 13.88
C VAL A 345 6.97 -8.39 14.11
N HIS A 346 6.53 -9.62 13.83
CA HIS A 346 7.36 -10.79 14.15
C HIS A 346 7.17 -12.01 13.26
N ASN A 347 8.14 -12.91 13.23
CA ASN A 347 8.12 -14.13 12.42
C ASN A 347 7.89 -13.87 10.93
N ASN A 348 8.20 -12.67 10.41
CA ASN A 348 8.06 -12.36 8.99
C ASN A 348 9.36 -12.67 8.24
N ILE A 349 9.24 -12.79 6.91
CA ILE A 349 10.36 -12.71 5.98
C ILE A 349 10.21 -11.41 5.19
N PHE A 350 11.19 -10.53 5.29
CA PHE A 350 11.26 -9.32 4.47
C PHE A 350 12.48 -9.38 3.55
N GLY A 351 12.26 -9.34 2.24
CA GLY A 351 13.38 -9.41 1.31
C GLY A 351 13.23 -8.55 0.07
N CYS A 352 14.36 -8.07 -0.44
CA CYS A 352 14.40 -7.30 -1.68
C CYS A 352 13.42 -6.11 -1.70
N ASN A 353 13.20 -5.46 -0.55
CA ASN A 353 12.43 -4.22 -0.51
C ASN A 353 13.33 -3.05 -0.91
N ASN A 354 12.84 -2.16 -1.76
CA ASN A 354 13.64 -1.05 -2.29
C ASN A 354 14.18 -0.14 -1.19
N MET A 355 13.39 0.11 -0.14
CA MET A 355 13.79 0.89 1.02
C MET A 355 13.85 -0.01 2.27
N GLY A 356 13.30 0.46 3.40
CA GLY A 356 13.21 -0.31 4.62
C GLY A 356 12.25 -1.50 4.49
N ALA A 357 12.66 -2.68 4.94
CA ALA A 357 11.72 -3.77 5.21
C ALA A 357 10.64 -3.30 6.21
N ILE A 358 11.06 -2.61 7.26
CA ILE A 358 10.17 -1.97 8.23
C ILE A 358 10.41 -0.46 8.21
N ASP A 359 9.36 0.35 8.14
CA ASP A 359 9.40 1.81 8.31
C ASP A 359 8.91 2.18 9.71
N ALA A 360 9.82 2.63 10.57
CA ALA A 360 9.57 3.15 11.91
C ALA A 360 9.86 4.66 11.99
N ALA A 361 9.94 5.34 10.84
CA ALA A 361 10.47 6.69 10.76
C ALA A 361 9.45 7.78 11.13
N TRP A 362 8.19 7.39 11.37
CA TRP A 362 7.17 8.29 11.90
C TRP A 362 7.34 8.43 13.40
N ASP A 363 7.59 9.64 13.86
CA ASP A 363 7.93 9.91 15.26
C ASP A 363 6.76 10.59 15.98
N ASP A 364 6.33 10.00 17.10
CA ASP A 364 5.35 10.57 18.03
C ASP A 364 6.03 11.29 19.21
N SER A 365 7.32 11.68 19.10
CA SER A 365 8.10 12.33 20.16
C SER A 365 7.48 13.61 20.72
N ASN A 366 6.65 14.30 19.93
CA ASN A 366 5.87 15.46 20.36
C ASN A 366 4.74 15.12 21.36
N LEU A 367 4.39 13.85 21.52
CA LEU A 367 3.39 13.38 22.47
C LEU A 367 4.03 13.01 23.82
N PRO A 368 3.27 13.10 24.92
CA PRO A 368 3.64 12.52 26.22
C PRO A 368 3.99 11.03 26.07
N ALA A 369 4.95 10.54 26.87
CA ALA A 369 5.47 9.18 26.74
C ALA A 369 4.37 8.09 26.82
N ASP A 370 3.35 8.28 27.65
CA ASP A 370 2.19 7.38 27.81
C ASP A 370 1.16 7.45 26.67
N LYS A 371 1.41 8.30 25.67
CA LYS A 371 0.57 8.47 24.47
C LYS A 371 1.30 8.10 23.18
N ARG A 372 2.60 7.81 23.25
CA ARG A 372 3.39 7.40 22.08
C ARG A 372 3.07 5.96 21.74
N LYS A 373 3.01 5.64 20.45
CA LYS A 373 2.87 4.26 19.98
C LYS A 373 3.94 3.34 20.55
N ILE A 374 3.57 2.09 20.75
CA ILE A 374 4.49 1.00 21.08
C ILE A 374 4.91 0.33 19.79
N LEU A 375 6.22 0.19 19.57
CA LEU A 375 6.77 -0.50 18.42
C LEU A 375 7.55 -1.73 18.87
N ASN A 376 7.17 -2.90 18.37
CA ASN A 376 7.89 -4.14 18.56
C ASN A 376 8.25 -4.72 17.20
N ALA A 377 9.50 -5.16 17.03
CA ALA A 377 9.94 -5.89 15.86
C ALA A 377 10.90 -6.99 16.32
N TYR A 378 10.53 -8.25 16.33
CA TYR A 378 11.37 -9.35 16.84
C TYR A 378 11.19 -10.62 16.03
N ASP A 379 12.15 -11.54 16.08
CA ASP A 379 12.08 -12.81 15.35
C ASP A 379 11.72 -12.62 13.86
N ASN A 380 12.30 -11.63 13.16
CA ASN A 380 12.11 -11.51 11.70
C ASN A 380 13.37 -11.94 10.95
N LEU A 381 13.18 -12.43 9.73
CA LEU A 381 14.25 -12.73 8.79
C LEU A 381 14.29 -11.68 7.69
N PHE A 382 15.50 -11.23 7.37
CA PHE A 382 15.74 -10.18 6.39
C PHE A 382 16.70 -10.63 5.30
N PHE A 383 16.59 -10.11 4.07
CA PHE A 383 17.67 -10.21 3.09
C PHE A 383 17.53 -9.15 1.99
N MET A 384 18.63 -8.53 1.58
CA MET A 384 18.67 -7.63 0.40
C MET A 384 17.68 -6.44 0.45
N ASN A 385 17.31 -5.99 1.65
CA ASN A 385 16.61 -4.70 1.81
C ASN A 385 17.65 -3.57 1.84
N GLN A 386 17.26 -2.33 1.51
CA GLN A 386 18.16 -1.18 1.72
C GLN A 386 18.42 -0.96 3.22
N GLY A 387 17.42 -1.21 4.06
CA GLY A 387 17.56 -1.35 5.50
C GLY A 387 16.54 -2.34 6.05
N ASP A 388 16.86 -3.02 7.14
CA ASP A 388 15.91 -3.93 7.78
C ASP A 388 14.88 -3.15 8.59
N ILE A 389 15.29 -2.02 9.16
CA ILE A 389 14.40 -0.98 9.66
C ILE A 389 14.88 0.40 9.21
N THR A 390 13.95 1.25 8.81
CA THR A 390 14.16 2.67 8.53
C THR A 390 13.68 3.49 9.71
N VAL A 391 14.53 4.39 10.20
CA VAL A 391 14.18 5.33 11.27
C VAL A 391 14.50 6.76 10.85
N ALA A 392 13.80 7.71 11.46
CA ALA A 392 14.13 9.12 11.29
C ALA A 392 15.48 9.41 11.95
N GLY A 393 16.33 10.17 11.26
CA GLY A 393 17.44 10.86 11.93
C GLY A 393 16.91 11.92 12.89
N THR A 394 17.83 12.61 13.59
CA THR A 394 17.46 13.73 14.45
C THR A 394 16.79 14.87 13.67
N SER A 395 15.67 15.39 14.18
CA SER A 395 14.94 16.61 13.76
C SER A 395 15.13 17.06 12.31
N GLY A 396 14.57 16.32 11.35
CA GLY A 396 14.63 16.67 9.92
C GLY A 396 15.88 16.18 9.17
N GLY A 397 16.65 15.30 9.79
CA GLY A 397 17.79 14.61 9.18
C GLY A 397 17.39 13.52 8.16
N LYS A 398 18.40 12.95 7.49
CA LYS A 398 18.21 11.86 6.52
C LYS A 398 17.63 10.60 7.19
N TRP A 399 16.95 9.77 6.41
CA TRP A 399 16.55 8.44 6.83
C TRP A 399 17.78 7.58 7.15
N LEU A 400 17.72 6.86 8.27
CA LEU A 400 18.73 5.90 8.68
C LEU A 400 18.24 4.49 8.36
N PHE A 401 19.01 3.75 7.58
CA PHE A 401 18.76 2.36 7.22
C PHE A 401 19.57 1.46 8.14
N VAL A 402 18.91 0.81 9.08
CA VAL A 402 19.56 0.06 10.16
C VAL A 402 19.42 -1.44 9.88
N PRO A 403 20.54 -2.20 9.86
CA PRO A 403 20.50 -3.66 9.71
C PRO A 403 20.01 -4.34 11.01
N ALA A 404 19.44 -5.52 10.89
CA ALA A 404 18.83 -6.31 11.97
C ALA A 404 19.71 -6.46 13.21
N LYS A 405 21.02 -6.68 13.00
CA LYS A 405 22.02 -6.85 14.07
C LYS A 405 22.24 -5.61 14.97
N ARG A 406 21.63 -4.46 14.63
CA ARG A 406 21.71 -3.19 15.38
C ARG A 406 20.35 -2.71 15.87
N PHE A 407 19.33 -3.57 15.89
CA PHE A 407 18.00 -3.17 16.35
C PHE A 407 17.98 -2.81 17.85
N ASP A 408 18.95 -3.30 18.64
CA ASP A 408 19.19 -2.90 20.03
C ASP A 408 19.59 -1.42 20.18
N GLU A 409 20.11 -0.79 19.11
CA GLU A 409 20.40 0.64 19.06
C GLU A 409 19.18 1.49 18.69
N VAL A 410 18.07 0.88 18.27
CA VAL A 410 16.86 1.59 17.83
C VAL A 410 15.96 1.89 19.03
N MET A 411 16.18 3.05 19.65
CA MET A 411 15.52 3.47 20.89
C MET A 411 13.99 3.55 20.84
N SER A 412 13.39 3.58 19.64
CA SER A 412 11.93 3.56 19.48
C SER A 412 11.32 2.16 19.59
N LEU A 413 12.13 1.09 19.53
CA LEU A 413 11.65 -0.29 19.70
C LEU A 413 11.61 -0.66 21.19
N THR A 414 10.45 -1.17 21.62
CA THR A 414 10.27 -1.73 22.96
C THR A 414 10.77 -3.18 23.03
N LYS A 415 10.59 -3.94 21.96
CA LYS A 415 11.04 -5.33 21.81
C LYS A 415 11.72 -5.52 20.46
N TYR A 416 12.89 -6.14 20.43
CA TYR A 416 13.80 -6.10 19.27
C TYR A 416 14.63 -7.38 19.02
N GLU A 417 14.42 -8.44 19.79
CA GLU A 417 15.31 -9.59 19.83
C GLU A 417 15.21 -10.47 18.57
N ASN A 418 16.27 -11.23 18.31
CA ASN A 418 16.32 -12.32 17.32
C ASN A 418 16.04 -11.95 15.84
N ASN A 419 15.97 -10.67 15.51
CA ASN A 419 16.00 -10.20 14.13
C ASN A 419 17.36 -10.53 13.50
N ARG A 420 17.35 -11.13 12.32
CA ARG A 420 18.59 -11.58 11.66
C ARG A 420 18.43 -11.69 10.16
N GLU A 421 19.56 -11.72 9.48
CA GLU A 421 19.62 -12.09 8.07
C GLU A 421 19.11 -13.52 7.87
N LEU A 422 18.45 -13.76 6.74
CA LEU A 422 18.03 -15.07 6.29
C LEU A 422 19.27 -15.99 6.23
N PRO A 423 19.28 -17.12 6.96
CA PRO A 423 20.45 -17.99 7.03
C PRO A 423 20.86 -18.52 5.65
N SER A 424 22.16 -18.70 5.41
CA SER A 424 22.66 -19.26 4.15
C SER A 424 22.24 -20.72 3.92
N THR A 425 21.77 -21.41 4.98
CA THR A 425 21.21 -22.77 4.92
C THR A 425 19.74 -22.81 4.54
N SER A 426 19.07 -21.66 4.46
CA SER A 426 17.67 -21.57 4.04
C SER A 426 17.57 -21.80 2.53
N ASN A 427 16.61 -22.63 2.13
CA ASN A 427 16.25 -22.86 0.73
C ASN A 427 15.17 -21.88 0.25
N PHE A 428 14.76 -20.89 1.06
CA PHE A 428 13.70 -19.94 0.73
C PHE A 428 13.90 -19.24 -0.63
N LYS A 429 15.17 -18.95 -0.98
CA LYS A 429 15.51 -18.30 -2.26
C LYS A 429 15.14 -19.15 -3.48
N ASP A 430 15.04 -20.46 -3.34
CA ASP A 430 14.67 -21.38 -4.42
C ASP A 430 13.18 -21.27 -4.80
N PHE A 431 12.37 -20.66 -3.92
CA PHE A 431 10.96 -20.35 -4.18
C PHE A 431 10.77 -18.96 -4.84
N ILE A 432 11.83 -18.18 -5.01
CA ILE A 432 11.79 -16.88 -5.67
C ILE A 432 12.12 -17.07 -7.15
N ILE A 433 11.38 -16.40 -8.02
CA ILE A 433 11.65 -16.41 -9.47
C ILE A 433 13.08 -15.93 -9.72
N GLU A 434 13.94 -16.82 -10.21
CA GLU A 434 15.37 -16.57 -10.38
C GLU A 434 15.67 -15.34 -11.26
N PRO A 435 15.05 -15.16 -12.45
CA PRO A 435 15.16 -13.91 -13.22
C PRO A 435 14.86 -12.65 -12.42
N TYR A 436 13.81 -12.67 -11.61
CA TYR A 436 13.36 -11.52 -10.84
C TYR A 436 14.35 -11.19 -9.72
N LEU A 437 14.79 -12.20 -8.98
CA LEU A 437 15.78 -12.07 -7.91
C LEU A 437 17.12 -11.56 -8.46
N LYS A 438 17.60 -12.12 -9.58
CA LYS A 438 18.82 -11.65 -10.26
C LYS A 438 18.68 -10.21 -10.76
N GLY A 439 17.55 -9.88 -11.36
CA GLY A 439 17.24 -8.52 -11.83
C GLY A 439 17.32 -7.50 -10.69
N PHE A 440 16.76 -7.84 -9.52
CA PHE A 440 16.81 -6.97 -8.35
C PHE A 440 18.23 -6.88 -7.76
N ALA A 441 18.92 -8.02 -7.62
CA ALA A 441 20.29 -8.08 -7.10
C ALA A 441 21.29 -7.27 -7.94
N THR A 442 21.00 -7.09 -9.23
CA THR A 442 21.86 -6.40 -10.20
C THR A 442 21.26 -5.07 -10.67
N LEU A 443 20.30 -4.53 -9.91
CA LEU A 443 19.57 -3.31 -10.25
C LEU A 443 20.52 -2.13 -10.45
N LYS A 444 20.33 -1.40 -11.55
CA LYS A 444 21.10 -0.20 -11.91
C LYS A 444 20.15 0.94 -12.23
N ILE A 445 20.47 2.12 -11.72
CA ILE A 445 19.84 3.39 -12.07
C ILE A 445 20.88 4.23 -12.81
N MET A 446 20.57 4.66 -14.03
CA MET A 446 21.44 5.48 -14.87
C MET A 446 20.78 6.82 -15.15
N THR A 447 21.43 7.92 -14.77
CA THR A 447 20.95 9.28 -15.01
C THR A 447 21.91 10.01 -15.93
N THR A 448 21.43 10.45 -17.09
CA THR A 448 22.20 11.30 -18.02
C THR A 448 21.65 12.71 -17.99
N THR A 449 22.50 13.68 -17.69
CA THR A 449 22.16 15.11 -17.71
C THR A 449 22.86 15.82 -18.87
N SER A 450 22.14 16.71 -19.54
CA SER A 450 22.67 17.59 -20.58
C SER A 450 22.34 19.04 -20.24
N TYR A 451 23.37 19.85 -20.07
CA TYR A 451 23.25 21.27 -19.79
C TYR A 451 24.29 22.04 -20.59
N ASP A 452 23.81 22.82 -21.56
CA ASP A 452 24.64 23.76 -22.32
C ASP A 452 24.24 25.20 -21.96
N PRO A 453 24.99 25.88 -21.08
CA PRO A 453 24.69 27.26 -20.68
C PRO A 453 24.82 28.26 -21.84
N ASN A 454 25.49 27.88 -22.93
CA ASN A 454 25.74 28.69 -24.12
C ASN A 454 24.84 28.31 -25.30
N SER A 455 23.92 27.36 -25.12
CA SER A 455 22.92 27.06 -26.15
C SER A 455 22.09 28.31 -26.45
N ALA A 456 21.68 28.47 -27.71
CA ALA A 456 20.89 29.64 -28.13
C ALA A 456 19.64 29.85 -27.24
N ALA A 457 19.00 28.77 -26.79
CA ALA A 457 17.87 28.82 -25.88
C ALA A 457 18.26 29.35 -24.49
N ASN A 458 19.40 28.92 -23.92
CA ASN A 458 19.84 29.38 -22.61
C ASN A 458 20.42 30.80 -22.62
N LEU A 459 21.08 31.20 -23.70
CA LEU A 459 21.48 32.60 -23.92
C LEU A 459 20.27 33.51 -24.07
N TYR A 460 19.24 33.08 -24.81
CA TYR A 460 17.97 33.80 -24.90
C TYR A 460 17.31 33.94 -23.52
N ARG A 461 17.21 32.84 -22.77
CA ARG A 461 16.61 32.85 -21.42
C ARG A 461 17.37 33.80 -20.49
N GLU A 462 18.68 33.75 -20.47
CA GLU A 462 19.53 34.66 -19.70
C GLU A 462 19.33 36.13 -20.09
N ALA A 463 19.33 36.45 -21.38
CA ALA A 463 19.09 37.80 -21.89
C ALA A 463 17.70 38.36 -21.51
N HIS A 464 16.74 37.48 -21.20
CA HIS A 464 15.38 37.82 -20.79
C HIS A 464 15.12 37.57 -19.29
N GLY A 465 16.14 37.34 -18.48
CA GLY A 465 16.01 37.12 -17.03
C GLY A 465 15.27 35.83 -16.64
N LEU A 466 15.23 34.85 -17.54
CA LEU A 466 14.66 33.52 -17.34
C LEU A 466 15.76 32.54 -16.92
N ASN A 467 15.44 31.59 -16.04
CA ASN A 467 16.36 30.54 -15.60
C ASN A 467 16.79 29.65 -16.78
N LYS A 468 18.10 29.40 -16.95
CA LYS A 468 18.60 28.41 -17.93
C LYS A 468 18.02 27.02 -17.64
N GLN A 469 17.92 26.20 -18.67
CA GLN A 469 17.33 24.86 -18.64
C GLN A 469 18.31 23.81 -19.15
N GLY A 470 18.14 22.57 -18.70
CA GLY A 470 18.83 21.38 -19.19
C GLY A 470 17.86 20.20 -19.24
N THR A 471 18.32 19.06 -19.75
CA THR A 471 17.55 17.82 -19.76
C THR A 471 18.20 16.77 -18.86
N SER A 472 17.38 15.93 -18.22
CA SER A 472 17.82 14.75 -17.47
C SER A 472 17.02 13.55 -17.95
N THR A 473 17.66 12.40 -18.12
CA THR A 473 17.01 11.12 -18.47
C THR A 473 17.44 10.05 -17.50
N THR A 474 16.48 9.47 -16.77
CA THR A 474 16.71 8.33 -15.86
C THR A 474 16.24 7.02 -16.49
N ARG A 475 17.13 6.03 -16.54
CA ARG A 475 16.85 4.64 -16.94
C ARG A 475 17.10 3.71 -15.76
N VAL A 476 16.36 2.61 -15.71
CA VAL A 476 16.51 1.56 -14.70
C VAL A 476 16.59 0.20 -15.38
N SER A 477 17.40 -0.72 -14.86
CA SER A 477 17.46 -2.09 -15.36
C SER A 477 16.27 -2.94 -14.93
N MET A 478 15.57 -2.54 -13.86
CA MET A 478 14.38 -3.19 -13.32
C MET A 478 13.56 -2.19 -12.50
N TYR A 479 12.23 -2.25 -12.58
CA TYR A 479 11.34 -1.50 -11.69
C TYR A 479 9.90 -2.00 -11.80
N GLY A 480 9.37 -2.60 -10.73
CA GLY A 480 7.98 -3.00 -10.68
C GLY A 480 7.57 -3.93 -11.82
N ASN A 481 8.48 -4.73 -12.38
CA ASN A 481 8.16 -5.73 -13.39
C ASN A 481 7.09 -6.68 -12.82
N ARG A 482 6.22 -7.23 -13.66
CA ARG A 482 5.14 -8.08 -13.17
C ARG A 482 5.73 -9.34 -12.56
N TYR A 483 5.39 -9.60 -11.31
CA TYR A 483 5.70 -10.87 -10.66
C TYR A 483 4.62 -11.90 -11.03
N ASN A 484 5.02 -13.10 -11.41
CA ASN A 484 4.09 -14.14 -11.83
C ASN A 484 3.19 -14.58 -10.65
N PHE A 485 1.88 -14.60 -10.90
CA PHE A 485 0.87 -14.92 -9.89
C PHE A 485 1.03 -16.33 -9.31
N ASP A 486 1.15 -17.35 -10.18
CA ASP A 486 1.20 -18.75 -9.73
C ASP A 486 2.52 -19.06 -8.99
N GLN A 487 3.61 -18.41 -9.38
CA GLN A 487 4.89 -18.48 -8.66
C GLN A 487 4.82 -17.79 -7.29
N ALA A 488 4.04 -16.71 -7.14
CA ALA A 488 3.86 -16.07 -5.84
C ALA A 488 3.11 -16.98 -4.84
N LEU A 489 2.19 -17.84 -5.31
CA LEU A 489 1.52 -18.82 -4.47
C LEU A 489 2.48 -19.84 -3.84
N LEU A 490 3.61 -20.14 -4.49
CA LEU A 490 4.62 -21.08 -3.98
C LEU A 490 5.35 -20.55 -2.75
N LEU A 491 5.24 -19.25 -2.42
CA LEU A 491 5.89 -18.64 -1.27
C LEU A 491 5.23 -19.01 0.06
N PHE A 492 4.00 -19.55 0.04
CA PHE A 492 3.37 -20.07 1.24
C PHE A 492 4.00 -21.41 1.64
N GLY A 493 4.55 -21.46 2.85
CA GLY A 493 5.24 -22.63 3.38
C GLY A 493 6.67 -22.79 2.86
N ALA A 494 7.25 -21.74 2.26
CA ALA A 494 8.61 -21.76 1.73
C ALA A 494 9.70 -21.80 2.81
N GLU A 495 9.40 -21.34 4.03
CA GLU A 495 10.29 -21.42 5.20
C GLU A 495 9.45 -21.72 6.45
N GLU A 496 9.85 -22.74 7.22
CA GLU A 496 9.10 -23.16 8.40
C GLU A 496 9.27 -22.17 9.56
N GLY A 497 8.16 -21.73 10.16
CA GLY A 497 8.15 -20.84 11.33
C GLY A 497 8.42 -19.36 11.03
N TYR A 498 8.75 -19.01 9.79
CA TYR A 498 8.97 -17.64 9.34
C TYR A 498 8.33 -17.37 7.98
N GLY A 499 7.80 -16.17 7.79
CA GLY A 499 7.09 -15.81 6.57
C GLY A 499 5.74 -16.53 6.47
N ALA A 500 5.13 -16.46 5.29
CA ALA A 500 3.88 -17.17 5.01
C ALA A 500 4.10 -18.67 5.15
N GLN A 501 3.29 -19.30 5.98
CA GLN A 501 3.28 -20.72 6.30
C GLN A 501 2.37 -21.50 5.36
N LYS A 502 2.54 -22.83 5.35
CA LYS A 502 1.62 -23.72 4.67
C LYS A 502 0.23 -23.58 5.28
N ILE A 503 -0.78 -23.37 4.43
CA ILE A 503 -2.17 -23.24 4.84
C ILE A 503 -2.68 -24.64 5.25
N LYS A 504 -3.36 -24.73 6.40
CA LYS A 504 -3.79 -26.00 7.00
C LYS A 504 -5.26 -26.31 6.73
#